data_AF-A0A1I2G177-F1
#
_entry.id   AF-A0A1I2G177-F1
#
_cell.length_a   1.000
_cell.length_b   1.000
_cell.length_c   1.000
_cell.angle_alpha   90.00
_cell.angle_beta   90.00
_cell.angle_gamma   90.00
#
_symmetry.space_group_name_H-M   'P 1'
#
loop_
_entity.id
_entity.type
_entity.pdbx_description
1 polymer ?
#
loop_
_entity_poly.entity_id
_entity_poly.type
_entity_poly.pdbx_seq_one_letter_code
_entity_poly.pdbx_strand_id
1 'polypeptide(L)'
;MKISFDTEHDSFDSVIHAVQAAYGVSYSSNGDAPAAGGGEDDDYLPGKWTRPRLRKLVEWLADSDAAVAMRYIAEHAPAVDLDDVFEHMGAHTGIQDFDGKAMGGRMSAIGFARNAIGGGVTGPYDTDYNSRKYRMDKKVAEALLEEMDAYANA
;
A
#
# COMPACT_ATOMS: atom_id res chain seq x y z
N MET A 1 15.95 -7.30 31.32
CA MET A 1 15.38 -8.65 31.12
C MET A 1 16.27 -9.37 30.11
N LYS A 2 16.74 -10.59 30.39
CA LYS A 2 17.60 -11.36 29.48
C LYS A 2 16.88 -12.66 29.15
N ILE A 3 16.40 -12.77 27.91
CA ILE A 3 15.71 -13.96 27.42
C ILE A 3 16.76 -14.85 26.75
N SER A 4 16.81 -16.12 27.12
CA SER A 4 17.71 -17.12 26.53
C SER A 4 16.84 -18.15 25.82
N PHE A 5 17.16 -18.44 24.56
CA PHE A 5 16.39 -19.33 23.69
C PHE A 5 17.20 -20.58 23.40
N ASP A 6 16.58 -21.74 23.53
CA ASP A 6 17.19 -23.02 23.19
C ASP A 6 16.70 -23.46 21.80
N THR A 7 17.52 -23.20 20.79
CA THR A 7 17.17 -23.42 19.38
C THR A 7 16.96 -24.88 19.00
N GLU A 8 17.28 -25.85 19.87
CA GLU A 8 17.04 -27.26 19.60
C GLU A 8 15.63 -27.71 19.99
N HIS A 9 14.95 -27.00 20.91
CA HIS A 9 13.66 -27.41 21.47
C HIS A 9 12.57 -26.34 21.38
N ASP A 10 12.95 -25.07 21.20
CA ASP A 10 12.00 -23.98 21.04
C ASP A 10 11.61 -23.82 19.56
N SER A 11 10.32 -24.03 19.27
CA SER A 11 9.77 -23.69 17.96
C SER A 11 9.74 -22.17 17.79
N PHE A 12 9.83 -21.70 16.55
CA PHE A 12 9.78 -20.27 16.24
C PHE A 12 8.55 -19.57 16.87
N ASP A 13 7.41 -20.27 16.93
CA ASP A 13 6.18 -19.75 17.53
C ASP A 13 6.26 -19.58 19.05
N SER A 14 6.97 -20.46 19.77
CA SER A 14 7.13 -20.33 21.23
C SER A 14 8.03 -19.14 21.59
N VAL A 15 9.07 -18.91 20.79
CA VAL A 15 9.98 -17.76 20.91
C VAL A 15 9.24 -16.45 20.70
N ILE A 16 8.43 -16.37 19.64
CA ILE A 16 7.62 -15.17 19.33
C ILE A 16 6.65 -14.87 20.47
N HIS A 17 5.98 -15.88 21.02
CA HIS A 17 5.07 -15.72 22.16
C HIS A 17 5.77 -15.22 23.42
N ALA A 18 6.97 -15.74 23.73
CA ALA A 18 7.76 -15.32 24.88
C ALA A 18 8.25 -13.88 24.76
N VAL A 19 8.68 -13.48 23.56
CA VAL A 19 9.05 -12.08 23.25
C VAL A 19 7.81 -11.18 23.38
N GLN A 20 6.66 -11.58 22.86
CA GLN A 20 5.42 -10.80 22.93
C GLN A 20 4.92 -10.60 24.36
N ALA A 21 5.02 -11.63 25.21
CA ALA A 21 4.66 -11.57 26.63
C ALA A 21 5.60 -10.65 27.43
N ALA A 22 6.89 -10.62 27.10
CA ALA A 22 7.87 -9.77 27.79
C ALA A 22 7.76 -8.28 27.42
N TYR A 23 7.28 -7.96 26.21
CA TYR A 23 7.18 -6.60 25.70
C TYR A 23 5.75 -6.03 25.69
N GLY A 24 4.77 -6.74 26.26
CA GLY A 24 3.43 -6.22 26.53
C GLY A 24 2.57 -5.96 25.29
N VAL A 25 2.84 -6.66 24.17
CA VAL A 25 2.00 -6.59 22.97
C VAL A 25 0.92 -7.67 23.08
N SER A 26 -0.25 -7.32 23.60
CA SER A 26 -1.42 -8.21 23.66
C SER A 26 -2.22 -8.14 22.35
N TYR A 27 -2.36 -9.28 21.69
CA TYR A 27 -3.47 -9.50 20.75
C TYR A 27 -4.69 -9.88 21.58
N SER A 28 -5.80 -9.15 21.42
CA SER A 28 -7.08 -9.57 22.00
C SER A 28 -7.49 -10.90 21.39
N SER A 29 -7.50 -11.95 22.21
CA SER A 29 -8.24 -13.18 21.94
C SER A 29 -9.73 -12.89 22.07
N ASN A 30 -10.48 -12.92 20.98
CA ASN A 30 -11.93 -13.03 21.06
C ASN A 30 -12.33 -14.43 20.61
N GLY A 31 -12.76 -15.24 21.58
CA GLY A 31 -13.48 -16.48 21.35
C GLY A 31 -14.95 -16.23 21.01
N ASP A 32 -15.44 -17.08 20.12
CA ASP A 32 -16.82 -17.54 19.86
C ASP A 32 -18.00 -16.56 19.87
N ALA A 33 -18.49 -16.26 18.67
CA ALA A 33 -19.90 -16.05 18.31
C ALA A 33 -20.08 -16.39 16.79
N PRO A 34 -21.29 -16.78 16.35
CA PRO A 34 -21.55 -18.03 15.66
C PRO A 34 -21.19 -18.03 14.17
N ALA A 35 -21.04 -19.25 13.63
CA ALA A 35 -20.91 -19.54 12.20
C ALA A 35 -21.93 -18.76 11.36
N ALA A 36 -21.46 -17.69 10.73
CA ALA A 36 -22.12 -17.02 9.62
C ALA A 36 -21.34 -17.39 8.36
N GLY A 37 -22.09 -17.76 7.32
CA GLY A 37 -21.61 -18.46 6.14
C GLY A 37 -20.39 -17.82 5.48
N GLY A 38 -19.59 -18.69 4.85
CA GLY A 38 -18.41 -18.30 4.09
C GLY A 38 -18.68 -17.12 3.16
N GLY A 39 -17.99 -16.02 3.44
CA GLY A 39 -17.63 -15.04 2.43
C GLY A 39 -16.26 -15.44 1.92
N GLU A 40 -16.17 -15.70 0.63
CA GLU A 40 -14.96 -16.14 -0.05
C GLU A 40 -13.78 -15.19 0.23
N ASP A 41 -12.63 -15.78 0.56
CA ASP A 41 -11.33 -15.13 0.79
C ASP A 41 -10.74 -14.53 -0.52
N ASP A 42 -11.46 -13.67 -1.24
CA ASP A 42 -11.10 -13.32 -2.63
C ASP A 42 -10.43 -11.95 -2.85
N ASP A 43 -10.23 -11.14 -1.79
CA ASP A 43 -9.72 -9.75 -1.93
C ASP A 43 -8.30 -9.52 -1.39
N TYR A 44 -7.54 -10.59 -1.08
CA TYR A 44 -6.17 -10.45 -0.59
C TYR A 44 -5.20 -10.08 -1.71
N LEU A 45 -4.60 -8.89 -1.62
CA LEU A 45 -3.55 -8.42 -2.51
C LEU A 45 -2.19 -8.38 -1.77
N PRO A 46 -1.08 -8.62 -2.47
CA PRO A 46 0.24 -8.54 -1.87
C PRO A 46 0.49 -7.15 -1.24
N GLY A 47 1.24 -7.12 -0.13
CA GLY A 47 1.59 -5.87 0.54
C GLY A 47 0.55 -5.31 1.52
N LYS A 48 -0.24 -6.17 2.20
CA LYS A 48 -1.34 -5.76 3.10
C LYS A 48 -2.40 -4.89 2.40
N TRP A 49 -2.48 -4.89 1.08
CA TRP A 49 -3.53 -4.19 0.35
C TRP A 49 -4.76 -5.09 0.18
N THR A 50 -5.94 -4.49 0.24
CA THR A 50 -7.22 -5.15 0.02
C THR A 50 -8.10 -4.21 -0.79
N ARG A 51 -9.11 -4.72 -1.50
CA ARG A 51 -10.07 -3.89 -2.25
C ARG A 51 -10.65 -2.74 -1.41
N PRO A 52 -11.15 -2.95 -0.17
CA PRO A 52 -11.63 -1.85 0.65
C PRO A 52 -10.58 -0.78 0.99
N ARG A 53 -9.30 -1.15 1.10
CA ARG A 53 -8.21 -0.19 1.36
C ARG A 53 -7.87 0.61 0.11
N LEU A 54 -7.86 -0.04 -1.06
CA LEU A 54 -7.65 0.63 -2.33
C LEU A 54 -8.79 1.60 -2.65
N ARG A 55 -10.04 1.20 -2.40
CA ARG A 55 -11.19 2.09 -2.53
C ARG A 55 -11.06 3.36 -1.69
N LYS A 56 -10.74 3.21 -0.39
CA LYS A 56 -10.49 4.36 0.50
C LYS A 56 -9.34 5.23 0.03
N LEU A 57 -8.29 4.63 -0.54
CA LEU A 57 -7.17 5.36 -1.13
C LEU A 57 -7.65 6.20 -2.32
N VAL A 58 -8.40 5.61 -3.23
CA VAL A 58 -8.99 6.29 -4.39
C VAL A 58 -9.92 7.42 -3.95
N GLU A 59 -10.84 7.16 -3.02
CA GLU A 59 -11.75 8.17 -2.47
C GLU A 59 -11.01 9.36 -1.84
N TRP A 60 -9.90 9.10 -1.15
CA TRP A 60 -9.10 10.15 -0.52
C TRP A 60 -8.37 11.00 -1.58
N LEU A 61 -7.87 10.37 -2.62
CA LEU A 61 -7.15 11.05 -3.70
C LEU A 61 -8.09 11.77 -4.66
N ALA A 62 -9.31 11.28 -4.83
CA ALA A 62 -10.34 11.83 -5.73
C ALA A 62 -9.74 12.26 -7.09
N ASP A 63 -10.05 13.47 -7.57
CA ASP A 63 -9.53 14.02 -8.83
C ASP A 63 -8.20 14.77 -8.67
N SER A 64 -7.39 14.45 -7.66
CA SER A 64 -6.10 15.13 -7.44
C SER A 64 -5.03 14.72 -8.44
N ASP A 65 -4.02 15.59 -8.65
CA ASP A 65 -2.80 15.26 -9.41
C ASP A 65 -2.11 13.97 -8.91
N ALA A 66 -2.28 13.62 -7.63
CA ALA A 66 -1.73 12.40 -7.06
C ALA A 66 -2.50 11.15 -7.53
N ALA A 67 -3.81 11.26 -7.77
CA ALA A 67 -4.58 10.20 -8.41
C ALA A 67 -4.13 9.99 -9.86
N VAL A 68 -3.89 11.07 -10.61
CA VAL A 68 -3.40 11.00 -12.00
C VAL A 68 -2.05 10.30 -12.07
N ALA A 69 -1.09 10.73 -11.24
CA ALA A 69 0.22 10.09 -11.14
C ALA A 69 0.10 8.60 -10.77
N MET A 70 -0.77 8.27 -9.82
CA MET A 70 -0.97 6.91 -9.35
C MET A 70 -1.59 6.00 -10.43
N ARG A 71 -2.57 6.51 -11.18
CA ARG A 71 -3.15 5.81 -12.33
C ARG A 71 -2.06 5.50 -13.36
N TYR A 72 -1.25 6.50 -13.72
CA TYR A 72 -0.17 6.32 -14.69
C TYR A 72 0.85 5.26 -14.24
N ILE A 73 1.25 5.26 -12.96
CA ILE A 73 2.15 4.23 -12.39
C ILE A 73 1.51 2.83 -12.46
N ALA A 74 0.22 2.72 -12.14
CA ALA A 74 -0.49 1.45 -12.17
C ALA A 74 -0.63 0.89 -13.60
N GLU A 75 -0.94 1.73 -14.59
CA GLU A 75 -1.03 1.36 -16.01
C GLU A 75 0.30 0.79 -16.55
N HIS A 76 1.43 1.23 -16.00
CA HIS A 76 2.77 0.82 -16.42
C HIS A 76 3.42 -0.21 -15.48
N ALA A 77 2.62 -0.87 -14.62
CA ALA A 77 3.12 -1.93 -13.75
C ALA A 77 3.76 -3.09 -14.56
N PRO A 78 4.87 -3.70 -14.09
CA PRO A 78 5.33 -3.69 -12.70
C PRO A 78 6.34 -2.59 -12.37
N ALA A 79 6.82 -1.85 -13.36
CA ALA A 79 7.81 -0.81 -13.15
C ALA A 79 7.78 0.26 -14.24
N VAL A 80 7.85 1.53 -13.84
CA VAL A 80 7.92 2.70 -14.72
C VAL A 80 9.05 3.63 -14.28
N ASP A 81 9.75 4.25 -15.23
CA ASP A 81 10.83 5.18 -14.95
C ASP A 81 10.28 6.48 -14.33
N LEU A 82 11.00 7.04 -13.34
CA LEU A 82 10.58 8.29 -12.68
C LEU A 82 10.42 9.43 -13.69
N ASP A 83 11.33 9.51 -14.66
CA ASP A 83 11.38 10.57 -15.66
C ASP A 83 10.17 10.51 -16.60
N ASP A 84 9.69 9.31 -16.96
CA ASP A 84 8.47 9.12 -17.75
C ASP A 84 7.22 9.62 -16.99
N VAL A 85 7.15 9.32 -15.68
CA VAL A 85 6.05 9.83 -14.84
C VAL A 85 6.11 11.35 -14.71
N PHE A 86 7.31 11.93 -14.60
CA PHE A 86 7.48 13.38 -14.52
C PHE A 86 7.10 14.07 -15.83
N GLU A 87 7.48 13.49 -16.97
CA GLU A 87 7.08 13.96 -18.30
C GLU A 87 5.55 13.92 -18.45
N HIS A 88 4.91 12.80 -18.08
CA HIS A 88 3.47 12.67 -18.09
C HIS A 88 2.79 13.74 -17.21
N MET A 89 3.28 13.93 -15.99
CA MET A 89 2.70 14.90 -15.06
C MET A 89 2.97 16.35 -15.47
N GLY A 90 4.11 16.64 -16.08
CA GLY A 90 4.41 17.94 -16.67
C GLY A 90 3.44 18.27 -17.81
N ALA A 91 3.19 17.31 -18.70
CA ALA A 91 2.20 17.44 -19.77
C ALA A 91 0.76 17.62 -19.23
N HIS A 92 0.39 16.86 -18.20
CA HIS A 92 -0.94 16.94 -17.58
C HIS A 92 -1.19 18.29 -16.89
N THR A 93 -0.20 18.79 -16.14
CA THR A 93 -0.34 20.01 -15.33
C THR A 93 0.00 21.30 -16.09
N GLY A 94 0.65 21.19 -17.26
CA GLY A 94 1.14 22.33 -18.03
C GLY A 94 2.36 23.04 -17.41
N ILE A 95 2.99 22.44 -16.40
CA ILE A 95 4.15 23.01 -15.72
C ILE A 95 5.42 22.68 -16.52
N GLN A 96 6.13 23.71 -16.98
CA GLN A 96 7.45 23.57 -17.59
C GLN A 96 8.48 23.15 -16.54
N ASP A 97 9.41 22.26 -16.91
CA ASP A 97 10.45 21.70 -16.04
C ASP A 97 9.92 20.95 -14.79
N PHE A 98 8.89 20.12 -14.98
CA PHE A 98 8.35 19.27 -13.92
C PHE A 98 9.42 18.31 -13.40
N ASP A 99 9.77 18.42 -12.11
CA ASP A 99 10.87 17.69 -11.49
C ASP A 99 10.41 16.82 -10.30
N GLY A 100 11.37 16.10 -9.71
CA GLY A 100 11.11 15.26 -8.54
C GLY A 100 10.63 16.02 -7.30
N LYS A 101 10.90 17.33 -7.18
CA LYS A 101 10.41 18.16 -6.07
C LYS A 101 8.93 18.49 -6.27
N ALA A 102 8.54 18.88 -7.49
CA ALA A 102 7.15 19.09 -7.88
C ALA A 102 6.33 17.80 -7.75
N MET A 103 6.93 16.65 -8.07
CA MET A 103 6.33 15.34 -7.87
C MET A 103 6.20 14.99 -6.38
N GLY A 104 7.26 15.18 -5.59
CA GLY A 104 7.30 14.82 -4.17
C GLY A 104 6.20 15.50 -3.35
N GLY A 105 5.89 16.76 -3.66
CA GLY A 105 4.77 17.48 -3.06
C GLY A 105 3.42 16.79 -3.31
N ARG A 106 3.18 16.33 -4.55
CA ARG A 106 1.94 15.62 -4.93
C ARG A 106 1.87 14.23 -4.32
N MET A 107 2.97 13.47 -4.37
CA MET A 107 3.03 12.12 -3.83
C MET A 107 2.89 12.07 -2.30
N SER A 108 3.10 13.20 -1.60
CA SER A 108 2.84 13.30 -0.16
C SER A 108 1.37 13.00 0.20
N ALA A 109 0.42 13.35 -0.69
CA ALA A 109 -1.00 13.04 -0.59
C ALA A 109 -1.26 11.55 -0.35
N ILE A 110 -0.53 10.70 -1.07
CA ILE A 110 -0.62 9.24 -0.98
C ILE A 110 -0.12 8.76 0.39
N GLY A 111 0.95 9.39 0.90
CA GLY A 111 1.47 9.13 2.24
C GLY A 111 0.45 9.49 3.34
N PHE A 112 -0.25 10.62 3.21
CA PHE A 112 -1.32 11.02 4.14
C PHE A 112 -2.52 10.08 4.07
N ALA A 113 -2.99 9.74 2.86
CA ALA A 113 -4.07 8.79 2.64
C ALA A 113 -3.77 7.43 3.30
N ARG A 114 -2.56 6.90 3.08
CA ARG A 114 -2.09 5.65 3.68
C ARG A 114 -2.11 5.70 5.21
N ASN A 115 -1.64 6.79 5.81
CA ASN A 115 -1.63 6.94 7.26
C ASN A 115 -3.06 7.01 7.83
N ALA A 116 -4.00 7.64 7.10
CA ALA A 116 -5.41 7.72 7.47
C ALA A 116 -6.14 6.36 7.36
N ILE A 117 -5.77 5.52 6.39
CA ILE A 117 -6.30 4.15 6.22
C ILE A 117 -5.86 3.24 7.39
N GLY A 118 -4.71 3.51 8.00
CA GLY A 118 -4.19 2.81 9.18
C GLY A 118 -3.51 1.47 8.86
N GLY A 119 -2.97 0.80 9.89
CA GLY A 119 -2.50 -0.60 9.82
C GLY A 119 -1.05 -0.85 9.40
N GLY A 120 -0.18 0.17 9.37
CA GLY A 120 1.24 -0.01 9.04
C GLY A 120 1.46 -0.66 7.66
N VAL A 121 0.61 -0.28 6.70
CA VAL A 121 0.65 -0.70 5.30
C VAL A 121 1.76 0.09 4.61
N THR A 122 2.56 -0.57 3.77
CA THR A 122 3.54 0.12 2.90
C THR A 122 2.81 0.88 1.78
N GLY A 123 3.52 1.73 1.02
CA GLY A 123 2.89 2.33 -0.17
C GLY A 123 2.33 1.26 -1.12
N PRO A 124 1.31 1.59 -1.94
CA PRO A 124 0.83 0.67 -3.00
C PRO A 124 1.88 0.46 -4.09
N TYR A 125 2.85 1.37 -4.17
CA TYR A 125 4.08 1.24 -4.94
C TYR A 125 5.29 1.47 -4.02
N ASP A 126 6.45 1.03 -4.51
CA ASP A 126 7.76 1.35 -3.98
C ASP A 126 8.48 2.32 -4.93
N THR A 127 9.36 3.16 -4.37
CA THR A 127 10.21 4.09 -5.14
C THR A 127 11.65 3.62 -5.05
N ASP A 128 12.14 2.99 -6.10
CA ASP A 128 13.54 2.58 -6.22
C ASP A 128 14.37 3.77 -6.74
N TYR A 129 14.97 4.52 -5.81
CA TYR A 129 15.83 5.65 -6.14
C TYR A 129 17.14 5.25 -6.82
N ASN A 130 17.60 4.01 -6.64
CA ASN A 130 18.85 3.54 -7.26
C ASN A 130 18.64 3.29 -8.76
N SER A 131 17.54 2.63 -9.11
CA SER A 131 17.19 2.40 -10.52
C SER A 131 16.31 3.48 -11.12
N ARG A 132 15.96 4.53 -10.35
CA ARG A 132 15.01 5.60 -10.72
C ARG A 132 13.68 5.07 -11.26
N LYS A 133 13.04 4.16 -10.52
CA LYS A 133 11.75 3.54 -10.92
C LYS A 133 10.69 3.59 -9.82
N TYR A 134 9.44 3.78 -10.22
CA TYR A 134 8.30 3.34 -9.41
C TYR A 134 8.02 1.87 -9.70
N ARG A 135 7.77 1.08 -8.65
CA ARG A 135 7.46 -0.35 -8.75
C ARG A 135 6.13 -0.64 -8.09
N MET A 136 5.24 -1.36 -8.77
CA MET A 136 3.94 -1.73 -8.24
C MET A 136 3.68 -3.21 -8.56
N ASP A 137 3.13 -3.95 -7.59
CA ASP A 137 2.68 -5.30 -7.88
C ASP A 137 1.53 -5.27 -8.89
N LYS A 138 1.58 -6.15 -9.90
CA LYS A 138 0.60 -6.14 -11.00
C LYS A 138 -0.84 -6.35 -10.50
N LYS A 139 -1.06 -7.22 -9.52
CA LYS A 139 -2.41 -7.46 -8.99
C LYS A 139 -2.93 -6.25 -8.20
N VAL A 140 -2.04 -5.58 -7.48
CA VAL A 140 -2.37 -4.32 -6.80
C VAL A 140 -2.71 -3.24 -7.83
N ALA A 141 -1.93 -3.15 -8.92
CA ALA A 141 -2.17 -2.20 -10.01
C ALA A 141 -3.52 -2.43 -10.70
N GLU A 142 -3.80 -3.67 -11.12
CA GLU A 142 -5.07 -4.06 -11.74
C GLU A 142 -6.25 -3.72 -10.82
N ALA A 143 -6.19 -4.11 -9.55
CA ALA A 143 -7.24 -3.84 -8.59
C ALA A 143 -7.43 -2.34 -8.31
N LEU A 144 -6.34 -1.57 -8.30
CA LEU A 144 -6.39 -0.13 -8.11
C LEU A 144 -7.03 0.57 -9.31
N LEU A 145 -6.69 0.18 -10.53
CA LEU A 145 -7.29 0.73 -11.75
C LEU A 145 -8.79 0.47 -11.79
N GLU A 146 -9.22 -0.75 -11.44
CA GLU A 146 -10.65 -1.07 -11.34
C GLU A 146 -11.38 -0.19 -10.32
N GLU A 147 -10.80 0.07 -9.14
CA GLU A 147 -11.41 0.96 -8.14
C GLU A 147 -11.40 2.43 -8.60
N MET A 148 -10.38 2.87 -9.34
CA MET A 148 -10.33 4.22 -9.93
C MET A 148 -11.38 4.41 -11.04
N ASP A 149 -11.59 3.40 -11.88
CA ASP A 149 -12.62 3.42 -12.91
C ASP A 149 -14.02 3.35 -12.29
N ALA A 150 -14.21 2.56 -11.24
CA ALA A 150 -15.47 2.50 -10.51
C ALA A 150 -15.82 3.86 -9.88
N TYR A 151 -14.84 4.55 -9.29
CA TYR A 151 -15.03 5.88 -8.72
C TYR A 151 -15.41 6.94 -9.76
N ALA A 152 -14.77 6.91 -10.94
CA ALA A 152 -15.04 7.88 -12.01
C ALA A 152 -16.44 7.73 -12.66
N ASN A 153 -17.08 6.57 -12.52
CA ASN A 153 -18.39 6.26 -13.07
C ASN A 153 -19.52 6.26 -12.03
N ALA A 154 -19.21 6.58 -10.76
CA ALA A 154 -20.17 6.65 -9.65
C ALA A 154 -20.81 8.04 -9.51
#